data_AF-A0A957IL49-F1
#
_entry.id   AF-A0A957IL49-F1
#
_cell.length_a   1.000
_cell.length_b   1.000
_cell.length_c   1.000
_cell.angle_alpha   90.00
_cell.angle_beta   90.00
_cell.angle_gamma   90.00
#
_symmetry.space_group_name_H-M   'P 1'
#
loop_
_entity.id
_entity.type
_entity.pdbx_description
1 polymer ?
#
loop_
_entity_poly.entity_id
_entity_poly.type
_entity_poly.pdbx_seq_one_letter_code
_entity_poly.pdbx_strand_id
1 'polypeptide(L)'
;MKTKKISVDLPENLYNNLQEIAGASTWSFNEVLLQTIRNGMPPSLNKVPATFHAELLTLNKLDDKALFNVIEAEPEDHEQDEDHRRASFDALRRMYALSLLKWRGHPIPSPYESLPG
;
A
#
# COMPACT_ATOMS: atom_id res chain seq x y z
N MET A 1 -15.47 7.45 18.79
CA MET A 1 -14.93 7.56 17.41
C MET A 1 -15.69 8.64 16.66
N LYS A 2 -15.01 9.50 15.89
CA LYS A 2 -15.68 10.44 14.97
C LYS A 2 -15.93 9.70 13.66
N THR A 3 -17.17 9.65 13.19
CA THR A 3 -17.54 9.04 11.90
C THR A 3 -17.85 10.14 10.88
N LYS A 4 -17.56 9.89 9.61
CA LYS A 4 -17.97 10.73 8.48
C LYS A 4 -18.78 9.88 7.52
N LYS A 5 -19.90 10.42 7.03
CA LYS A 5 -20.69 9.77 5.97
C LYS A 5 -20.13 10.18 4.62
N ILE A 6 -19.97 9.22 3.72
CA ILE A 6 -19.59 9.42 2.33
C ILE A 6 -20.68 8.81 1.44
N SER A 7 -20.85 9.36 0.23
CA SER A 7 -21.72 8.81 -0.80
C SER A 7 -20.86 8.50 -2.02
N VAL A 8 -20.97 7.29 -2.54
CA VAL A 8 -20.22 6.78 -3.68
C VAL A 8 -21.15 5.91 -4.52
N ASP A 9 -21.09 6.07 -5.83
CA ASP A 9 -21.80 5.19 -6.76
C ASP A 9 -21.04 3.87 -6.86
N LEU A 10 -21.66 2.79 -6.38
CA LEU A 10 -21.11 1.45 -6.45
C LEU A 10 -21.62 0.76 -7.72
N PRO A 11 -20.73 0.20 -8.55
CA PRO A 11 -21.13 -0.73 -9.60
C PRO A 11 -22.04 -1.84 -9.05
N GLU A 12 -23.13 -2.12 -9.77
CA GLU A 12 -24.18 -3.04 -9.31
C GLU A 12 -23.64 -4.44 -9.00
N ASN A 13 -22.66 -4.92 -9.77
CA ASN A 13 -21.99 -6.19 -9.52
C ASN A 13 -21.25 -6.22 -8.17
N LEU A 14 -20.58 -5.14 -7.78
CA LEU A 14 -19.90 -5.06 -6.48
C LEU A 14 -20.93 -5.02 -5.34
N TYR A 15 -22.01 -4.25 -5.51
CA TYR A 15 -23.09 -4.20 -4.54
C TYR A 15 -23.71 -5.58 -4.31
N ASN A 16 -24.04 -6.30 -5.39
CA ASN A 16 -24.62 -7.64 -5.31
C ASN A 16 -23.70 -8.65 -4.63
N ASN A 17 -22.40 -8.65 -4.95
CA ASN A 17 -21.43 -9.52 -4.28
C ASN A 17 -21.34 -9.25 -2.77
N LEU A 18 -21.31 -7.98 -2.37
CA LEU A 18 -21.27 -7.60 -0.95
C LEU A 18 -22.57 -7.98 -0.23
N GLN A 19 -23.72 -7.83 -0.90
CA GLN A 19 -25.02 -8.22 -0.35
C GLN A 19 -25.15 -9.73 -0.19
N GLU A 20 -24.64 -10.52 -1.14
CA GLU A 20 -24.61 -11.98 -1.04
C GLU A 20 -23.78 -12.45 0.17
N ILE A 21 -22.58 -11.89 0.35
CA ILE A 21 -21.71 -12.20 1.51
C ILE A 21 -22.40 -11.81 2.82
N ALA A 22 -23.06 -10.65 2.87
CA ALA A 22 -23.82 -10.23 4.05
C ALA A 22 -24.98 -11.20 4.33
N GLY A 23 -25.74 -11.61 3.32
CA GLY A 23 -26.84 -12.57 3.46
C GLY A 23 -26.39 -13.97 3.87
N ALA A 24 -25.18 -14.37 3.48
CA ALA A 24 -24.58 -15.65 3.84
C ALA A 24 -23.84 -15.64 5.20
N SER A 25 -23.66 -14.47 5.81
CA SER A 25 -22.92 -14.30 7.07
C SER A 25 -23.79 -13.73 8.19
N THR A 26 -23.25 -13.67 9.41
CA THR A 26 -23.89 -12.97 10.52
C THR A 26 -23.67 -11.46 10.47
N TRP A 27 -22.95 -10.96 9.47
CA TRP A 27 -22.53 -9.57 9.38
C TRP A 27 -23.52 -8.77 8.53
N SER A 28 -23.81 -7.55 8.99
CA SER A 28 -24.58 -6.60 8.20
C SER A 28 -23.81 -6.18 6.94
N PHE A 29 -24.54 -5.68 5.94
CA PHE A 29 -23.94 -5.12 4.73
C PHE A 29 -22.87 -4.05 5.04
N ASN A 30 -23.13 -3.20 6.03
CA ASN A 30 -22.17 -2.17 6.45
C ASN A 30 -20.89 -2.75 7.04
N GLU A 31 -20.97 -3.85 7.80
CA GLU A 31 -19.79 -4.52 8.37
C GLU A 31 -18.95 -5.16 7.29
N VAL A 32 -19.59 -5.84 6.33
CA VAL A 32 -18.92 -6.42 5.16
C VAL A 32 -18.24 -5.31 4.34
N LEU A 33 -18.95 -4.21 4.06
CA LEU A 33 -18.39 -3.07 3.32
C LEU A 33 -17.18 -2.46 4.05
N LEU A 34 -17.32 -2.19 5.35
CA LEU A 34 -16.22 -1.63 6.16
C LEU A 34 -15.03 -2.57 6.23
N GLN A 35 -15.26 -3.89 6.33
CA GLN A 35 -14.18 -4.88 6.34
C GLN A 35 -13.44 -4.92 4.99
N THR A 36 -14.18 -4.90 3.88
CA THR A 36 -13.60 -4.85 2.54
C THR A 36 -12.74 -3.61 2.36
N ILE A 37 -13.22 -2.43 2.80
CA ILE A 37 -12.43 -1.19 2.77
C ILE A 37 -11.18 -1.31 3.64
N ARG A 38 -11.29 -1.81 4.88
CA ARG A 38 -10.15 -1.98 5.80
C ARG A 38 -9.05 -2.85 5.20
N ASN A 39 -9.43 -3.97 4.60
CA ASN A 39 -8.50 -4.90 3.96
C ASN A 39 -7.91 -4.34 2.67
N GLY A 40 -8.65 -3.48 1.97
CA GLY A 40 -8.20 -2.75 0.78
C GLY A 40 -7.57 -1.40 1.08
N MET A 41 -7.17 -1.09 2.32
CA MET A 41 -6.53 0.18 2.62
C MET A 41 -5.13 0.25 2.00
N PRO A 42 -4.71 1.41 1.48
CA PRO A 42 -3.33 1.62 1.07
C PRO A 42 -2.38 1.50 2.28
N PRO A 43 -1.09 1.24 2.04
CA PRO A 43 -0.10 1.09 3.11
C PRO A 43 -0.07 2.33 4.02
N SER A 44 -0.13 2.07 5.33
CA SER A 44 -0.09 3.10 6.37
C SER A 44 1.35 3.45 6.75
N LEU A 45 1.60 4.74 6.98
CA LEU A 45 2.88 5.26 7.48
C LEU A 45 2.94 5.39 9.01
N ASN A 46 1.97 4.83 9.75
CA ASN A 46 1.89 5.00 11.21
C ASN A 46 3.14 4.51 11.98
N LYS A 47 3.90 3.57 11.41
CA LYS A 47 5.15 3.05 11.99
C LYS A 47 6.41 3.76 11.47
N VAL A 48 6.27 4.63 10.47
CA VAL A 48 7.37 5.39 9.89
C VAL A 48 7.53 6.70 10.67
N PRO A 49 8.75 7.19 10.94
CA PRO A 49 8.94 8.52 11.51
C PRO A 49 8.29 9.62 10.66
N ALA A 50 7.62 10.56 11.31
CA ALA A 50 6.86 11.64 10.65
C ALA A 50 7.70 12.48 9.69
N THR A 51 9.01 12.58 9.94
CA THR A 51 9.98 13.28 9.09
C THR A 51 10.01 12.77 7.65
N PHE A 52 9.70 11.48 7.44
CA PHE A 52 9.73 10.86 6.12
C PHE A 52 8.36 10.78 5.44
N HIS A 53 7.27 11.13 6.15
CA HIS A 53 5.91 10.93 5.64
C HIS A 53 5.63 11.75 4.39
N ALA A 54 6.01 13.03 4.40
CA ALA A 54 5.76 13.92 3.28
C ALA A 54 6.37 13.36 1.99
N GLU A 55 7.62 12.90 2.07
CA GLU A 55 8.35 12.36 0.93
C GLU A 55 7.78 11.01 0.47
N LEU A 56 7.51 10.08 1.39
CA LEU A 56 6.92 8.78 1.03
C LEU A 56 5.53 8.95 0.39
N LEU A 57 4.72 9.88 0.89
CA LEU A 57 3.39 10.14 0.32
C LEU A 57 3.46 10.62 -1.13
N THR A 58 4.55 11.26 -1.56
CA THR A 58 4.73 11.63 -2.98
C THR A 58 4.71 10.43 -3.92
N LEU A 59 5.11 9.24 -3.45
CA LEU A 59 5.09 8.00 -4.23
C LEU A 59 3.67 7.59 -4.65
N ASN A 60 2.63 7.98 -3.92
CA ASN A 60 1.25 7.69 -4.32
C ASN A 60 0.86 8.33 -5.66
N LYS A 61 1.56 9.40 -6.07
CA LYS A 61 1.32 10.09 -7.35
C LYS A 61 2.00 9.39 -8.53
N LEU A 62 2.96 8.50 -8.26
CA LEU A 62 3.69 7.79 -9.30
C LEU A 62 2.80 6.72 -9.92
N ASP A 63 2.95 6.50 -11.22
CA ASP A 63 2.41 5.33 -11.90
C ASP A 63 3.20 4.06 -11.51
N ASP A 64 2.70 2.91 -11.95
CA ASP A 64 3.28 1.64 -11.55
C ASP A 64 4.70 1.45 -12.08
N LYS A 65 4.99 1.93 -13.30
CA LYS A 65 6.32 1.87 -13.90
C LYS A 65 7.34 2.70 -13.12
N ALA A 66 6.95 3.91 -12.72
CA ALA A 66 7.78 4.78 -11.90
C ALA A 66 8.00 4.20 -10.49
N LEU A 67 7.00 3.51 -9.92
CA LEU A 67 7.17 2.79 -8.66
C LEU A 67 8.15 1.61 -8.79
N PHE A 68 8.11 0.85 -9.89
CA PHE A 68 9.11 -0.20 -10.15
C PHE A 68 10.53 0.37 -10.22
N ASN A 69 10.73 1.51 -10.91
CA ASN A 69 12.04 2.16 -10.96
C ASN A 69 12.55 2.58 -9.58
N VAL A 70 11.66 2.95 -8.65
CA VAL A 70 12.03 3.29 -7.27
C VAL A 70 12.54 2.05 -6.52
N ILE A 71 12.01 0.86 -6.81
CA ILE A 71 12.43 -0.40 -6.19
C ILE A 71 13.81 -0.82 -6.71
N GLU A 72 14.01 -0.72 -8.02
CA GLU A 72 15.20 -1.18 -8.75
C GLU A 72 16.38 -0.20 -8.74
N ALA A 73 16.16 1.07 -8.38
CA ALA A 73 17.27 2.03 -8.24
C ALA A 73 18.35 1.44 -7.33
N GLU A 74 19.63 1.64 -7.57
CA GLU A 74 20.68 1.23 -6.61
C GLU A 74 20.85 2.33 -5.55
N PRO A 75 21.20 1.96 -4.30
CA PRO A 75 21.56 2.98 -3.32
C PRO A 75 22.84 3.66 -3.80
N GLU A 76 22.83 4.99 -3.91
CA GLU A 76 24.03 5.72 -4.31
C GLU A 76 25.08 5.64 -3.19
N ASP A 77 26.29 5.19 -3.51
CA ASP A 77 27.43 5.15 -2.58
C ASP A 77 27.87 6.58 -2.21
N HIS A 78 27.63 7.00 -0.97
CA HIS A 78 28.15 8.27 -0.41
C HIS A 78 28.75 8.01 0.99
N GLU A 79 29.37 9.03 1.62
CA GLU A 79 30.30 8.88 2.75
C GLU A 79 29.69 8.96 4.19
N GLN A 80 30.46 8.42 5.14
CA GLN A 80 30.10 7.50 6.25
C GLN A 80 29.24 7.94 7.46
N ASP A 81 28.54 9.09 7.49
CA ASP A 81 27.72 9.48 8.66
C ASP A 81 26.26 9.87 8.35
N GLU A 82 26.01 10.54 7.21
CA GLU A 82 24.64 10.73 6.67
C GLU A 82 24.08 9.44 6.06
N ASP A 83 24.95 8.45 5.82
CA ASP A 83 24.66 7.18 5.18
C ASP A 83 23.62 6.35 5.90
N HIS A 84 23.66 6.27 7.23
CA HIS A 84 22.70 5.45 7.94
C HIS A 84 21.28 6.00 7.83
N ARG A 85 21.13 7.33 7.90
CA ARG A 85 19.82 7.97 7.82
C ARG A 85 19.26 7.93 6.40
N ARG A 86 20.13 8.10 5.40
CA ARG A 86 19.77 8.08 3.98
C ARG A 86 19.55 6.67 3.44
N ALA A 87 20.41 5.71 3.76
CA ALA A 87 20.22 4.30 3.43
C ALA A 87 18.96 3.72 4.10
N SER A 88 18.66 4.12 5.34
CA SER A 88 17.40 3.77 6.00
C SER A 88 16.20 4.38 5.27
N PHE A 89 16.33 5.60 4.76
CA PHE A 89 15.27 6.26 4.02
C PHE A 89 15.03 5.62 2.65
N ASP A 90 16.08 5.26 1.91
CA ASP A 90 15.94 4.59 0.61
C ASP A 90 15.29 3.20 0.77
N ALA A 91 15.66 2.46 1.82
CA ALA A 91 14.98 1.21 2.17
C ALA A 91 13.48 1.43 2.47
N LEU A 92 13.13 2.48 3.23
CA LEU A 92 11.73 2.84 3.50
C LEU A 92 10.98 3.24 2.23
N ARG A 93 11.63 3.98 1.34
CA ARG A 93 11.06 4.43 0.05
C ARG A 93 10.73 3.25 -0.85
N ARG A 94 11.66 2.30 -1.00
CA ARG A 94 11.44 1.06 -1.77
C ARG A 94 10.34 0.20 -1.17
N MET A 95 10.37 0.00 0.14
CA MET A 95 9.38 -0.82 0.84
C MET A 95 7.97 -0.22 0.71
N TYR A 96 7.85 1.10 0.77
CA TYR A 96 6.59 1.79 0.55
C TYR A 96 6.11 1.68 -0.90
N ALA A 97 7.01 1.86 -1.88
CA ALA A 97 6.71 1.69 -3.30
C ALA A 97 6.21 0.26 -3.61
N LEU A 98 6.89 -0.76 -3.07
CA LEU A 98 6.47 -2.16 -3.19
C LEU A 98 5.08 -2.40 -2.59
N SER A 99 4.81 -1.81 -1.43
CA SER A 99 3.51 -1.92 -0.77
C SER A 99 2.38 -1.25 -1.57
N LEU A 100 2.67 -0.14 -2.27
CA LEU A 100 1.73 0.53 -3.17
C LEU A 100 1.43 -0.33 -4.40
N LEU A 101 2.45 -0.92 -5.04
CA LEU A 101 2.26 -1.82 -6.19
C LEU A 101 1.39 -3.02 -5.81
N LYS A 102 1.65 -3.64 -4.65
CA LYS A 102 0.81 -4.73 -4.12
C LYS A 102 -0.65 -4.30 -3.95
N TRP A 103 -0.86 -3.12 -3.37
CA TRP A 103 -2.20 -2.56 -3.17
C TRP A 103 -2.93 -2.28 -4.50
N ARG A 104 -2.19 -1.92 -5.56
CA ARG A 104 -2.72 -1.72 -6.91
C ARG A 104 -2.94 -3.02 -7.70
N GLY A 105 -2.66 -4.18 -7.11
CA GLY A 105 -2.92 -5.48 -7.72
C GLY A 105 -1.73 -6.08 -8.49
N HIS A 106 -0.53 -5.52 -8.36
CA HIS A 106 0.66 -6.13 -8.97
C HIS A 106 1.15 -7.32 -8.13
N PRO A 107 1.43 -8.49 -8.75
CA PRO A 107 2.07 -9.60 -8.06
C PRO A 107 3.51 -9.21 -7.70
N ILE A 108 3.90 -9.42 -6.43
CA ILE A 108 5.31 -9.30 -6.02
C ILE A 108 5.99 -10.61 -6.44
N PRO A 109 7.09 -10.61 -7.22
CA PRO A 109 7.99 -11.74 -7.21
C PRO A 109 8.55 -11.85 -5.79
N SER A 110 8.23 -12.95 -5.12
CA SER A 110 8.75 -13.19 -3.77
C SER A 110 10.27 -13.05 -3.80
N PRO A 111 10.94 -12.44 -2.80
CA PRO A 111 12.40 -12.44 -2.72
C PRO A 111 13.01 -13.85 -2.82
N TYR A 112 12.22 -14.90 -2.58
CA TYR A 112 12.59 -16.31 -2.73
C TYR A 112 12.41 -16.88 -4.14
N GLU A 113 11.76 -16.19 -5.08
CA GLU A 113 11.70 -16.57 -6.50
C GLU A 113 12.93 -16.12 -7.30
N SER A 114 13.79 -15.28 -6.70
CA SER A 114 15.01 -14.76 -7.32
C SER A 114 16.31 -15.40 -6.83
N LEU A 115 16.24 -16.45 -6.00
CA LEU A 115 17.42 -17.22 -5.63
C LEU A 115 17.70 -18.29 -6.70
N PRO A 116 18.86 -18.27 -7.38
CA PRO A 116 19.30 -19.44 -8.14
C PRO A 116 19.52 -20.60 -7.16
N GLY A 117 18.92 -21.75 -7.47
CA GLY A 117 19.22 -23.01 -6.80
C GLY A 117 20.61 -23.52 -7.13
#